data_AF-A0AAF0LB10-F1
#
_entry.id   AF-A0AAF0LB10-F1
#
_cell.length_a   1.000
_cell.length_b   1.000
_cell.length_c   1.000
_cell.angle_alpha   90.00
_cell.angle_beta   90.00
_cell.angle_gamma   90.00
#
_symmetry.space_group_name_H-M   'P 1'
#
loop_
_entity.id
_entity.type
_entity.pdbx_description
1 polymer ?
#
loop_
_entity_poly.entity_id
_entity_poly.type
_entity_poly.pdbx_seq_one_letter_code
_entity_poly.pdbx_strand_id
1 'polypeptide(L)'
;MTDSPADATPYEVLGVAATADDEELRRAYRRAARETHPDLGGDAIRFRRVQIAWERVGTPAARRAYDTGSRPTSAPTAPSGGSDWRTGSARDAYAPPTARRDSRPRARSHGHPGGRSREVFLAAEREWVGLGDPIEDPYDPSLIRSAPRFIRRLLGEALAEEATASIVADMGMGVTVWHDLDAGAEGKLDHVVLMPSGLWALESIDWGGPVRVEHGEVVGETLEPGERPVKELVRAARAVQKQTRVRFTGRLLVVPDSAVDVDVQLVGPQRKPTAFVVRRSALGQVLNGVWSPEGAVDVFEVRDRLQQTVRFV
;
A
#
# COMPACT_ATOMS: atom_id res chain seq x y z
N MET A 1 -6.51 12.39 -2.37
CA MET A 1 -7.05 11.33 -1.50
C MET A 1 -6.06 11.16 -0.36
N THR A 2 -6.39 10.41 0.67
CA THR A 2 -5.36 9.65 1.37
C THR A 2 -4.63 8.80 0.31
N ASP A 3 -3.33 8.52 0.44
CA ASP A 3 -2.54 7.92 -0.66
C ASP A 3 -2.98 6.50 -1.06
N SER A 4 -3.95 5.91 -0.34
CA SER A 4 -4.47 4.56 -0.56
C SER A 4 -5.98 4.49 -0.82
N PRO A 5 -6.46 3.60 -1.71
CA PRO A 5 -7.88 3.25 -1.82
C PRO A 5 -8.42 2.48 -0.60
N ALA A 6 -7.56 1.78 0.16
CA ALA A 6 -7.95 1.00 1.34
C ALA A 6 -8.36 1.89 2.52
N ASP A 7 -7.91 3.14 2.55
CA ASP A 7 -8.19 4.09 3.63
C ASP A 7 -9.68 4.33 3.84
N ALA A 8 -10.09 4.47 5.10
CA ALA A 8 -11.49 4.76 5.43
C ALA A 8 -11.98 6.04 4.71
N THR A 9 -13.16 5.96 4.11
CA THR A 9 -13.81 7.12 3.48
C THR A 9 -14.26 8.13 4.55
N PRO A 10 -14.46 9.41 4.22
CA PRO A 10 -15.02 10.39 5.15
C PRO A 10 -16.35 9.93 5.76
N TYR A 11 -17.19 9.26 4.98
CA TYR A 11 -18.47 8.73 5.45
C TYR A 11 -18.28 7.62 6.48
N GLU A 12 -17.34 6.70 6.25
CA GLU A 12 -16.98 5.65 7.20
C GLU A 12 -16.37 6.22 8.48
N VAL A 13 -15.50 7.23 8.37
CA VAL A 13 -14.91 7.93 9.54
C VAL A 13 -15.99 8.62 10.36
N LEU A 14 -17.02 9.19 9.72
CA LEU A 14 -18.15 9.83 10.40
C LEU A 14 -19.22 8.81 10.86
N GLY A 15 -19.13 7.55 10.43
CA GLY A 15 -20.08 6.49 10.75
C GLY A 15 -21.46 6.68 10.12
N VAL A 16 -21.52 7.11 8.87
CA VAL A 16 -22.75 7.29 8.09
C VAL A 16 -22.63 6.67 6.69
N ALA A 17 -23.77 6.39 6.05
CA ALA A 17 -23.80 5.99 4.65
C ALA A 17 -23.40 7.16 3.73
N ALA A 18 -22.83 6.84 2.56
CA ALA A 18 -22.55 7.86 1.54
C ALA A 18 -23.84 8.55 1.01
N THR A 19 -25.01 7.91 1.19
CA THR A 19 -26.33 8.44 0.86
C THR A 19 -26.98 9.27 1.97
N ALA A 20 -26.33 9.44 3.13
CA ALA A 20 -26.85 10.20 4.26
C ALA A 20 -27.20 11.64 3.86
N ASP A 21 -28.28 12.18 4.40
CA ASP A 21 -28.64 13.57 4.12
C ASP A 21 -27.73 14.57 4.88
N ASP A 22 -27.83 15.85 4.54
CA ASP A 22 -27.00 16.90 5.15
C ASP A 22 -27.22 17.07 6.65
N GLU A 23 -28.40 16.69 7.17
CA GLU A 23 -28.71 16.79 8.59
C GLU A 23 -28.07 15.65 9.37
N GLU A 24 -28.20 14.43 8.87
CA GLU A 24 -27.56 13.22 9.37
C GLU A 24 -26.04 13.40 9.37
N LEU A 25 -25.46 13.90 8.27
CA LEU A 25 -24.03 14.14 8.17
C LEU A 25 -23.52 15.14 9.22
N ARG A 26 -24.23 16.26 9.41
CA ARG A 26 -23.91 17.26 10.46
C ARG A 26 -24.04 16.66 11.86
N ARG A 27 -25.06 15.84 12.09
CA ARG A 27 -25.31 15.19 13.38
C ARG A 27 -24.21 14.18 13.71
N ALA A 28 -23.83 13.36 12.74
CA ALA A 28 -22.76 12.39 12.84
C ALA A 28 -21.41 13.06 13.13
N TYR A 29 -21.09 14.15 12.44
CA TYR A 29 -19.89 14.93 12.72
C TYR A 29 -19.85 15.44 14.16
N ARG A 30 -20.93 16.06 14.66
CA ARG A 30 -20.96 16.56 16.05
C ARG A 30 -20.78 15.43 17.07
N ARG A 31 -21.37 14.27 16.81
CA ARG A 31 -21.22 13.07 17.65
C ARG A 31 -19.77 12.58 17.65
N ALA A 32 -19.21 12.31 16.46
CA ALA A 32 -17.86 11.81 16.29
C ALA A 32 -16.81 12.78 16.86
N ALA A 33 -16.98 14.09 16.65
CA ALA A 33 -16.09 15.10 17.19
C ALA A 33 -16.09 15.12 18.73
N ARG A 34 -17.26 14.94 19.37
CA ARG A 34 -17.37 14.88 20.83
C ARG A 34 -16.76 13.60 21.40
N GLU A 35 -16.99 12.46 20.74
CA GLU A 35 -16.48 11.15 21.18
C GLU A 35 -14.95 11.06 21.07
N THR A 36 -14.37 11.75 20.08
CA THR A 36 -12.93 11.69 19.82
C THR A 36 -12.14 12.84 20.45
N HIS A 37 -12.80 13.83 21.06
CA HIS A 37 -12.12 15.03 21.58
C HIS A 37 -11.11 14.71 22.70
N PRO A 38 -9.84 15.17 22.61
CA PRO A 38 -8.81 14.85 23.60
C PRO A 38 -9.15 15.34 25.01
N ASP A 39 -9.73 16.54 25.14
CA ASP A 39 -10.14 17.07 26.46
C ASP A 39 -11.32 16.30 27.09
N LEU A 40 -12.01 15.45 26.32
CA LEU A 40 -13.07 14.58 26.81
C LEU A 40 -12.60 13.12 26.97
N GLY A 41 -11.29 12.89 26.93
CA GLY A 41 -10.68 11.55 27.04
C GLY A 41 -10.66 10.77 25.73
N GLY A 42 -10.94 11.42 24.60
CA GLY A 42 -10.82 10.84 23.26
C GLY A 42 -9.38 10.83 22.73
N ASP A 43 -9.21 10.21 21.56
CA ASP A 43 -7.91 10.09 20.91
C ASP A 43 -7.68 11.23 19.89
N ALA A 44 -6.58 11.96 20.02
CA ALA A 44 -6.26 13.11 19.19
C ALA A 44 -6.06 12.74 17.70
N ILE A 45 -5.57 11.52 17.41
CA ILE A 45 -5.41 11.03 16.03
C ILE A 45 -6.79 10.80 15.41
N ARG A 46 -7.69 10.12 16.11
CA ARG A 46 -9.09 9.93 15.67
C ARG A 46 -9.82 11.27 15.52
N PHE A 47 -9.64 12.22 16.43
CA PHE A 47 -10.23 13.56 16.30
C PHE A 47 -9.78 14.26 15.01
N ARG A 48 -8.47 14.23 14.73
CA ARG A 48 -7.93 14.79 13.48
C ARG A 48 -8.54 14.11 12.24
N ARG A 49 -8.72 12.79 12.26
CA ARG A 49 -9.40 12.07 11.16
C ARG A 49 -10.83 12.54 10.96
N VAL A 50 -11.59 12.75 12.04
CA VAL A 50 -12.95 13.31 11.99
C VAL A 50 -12.96 14.71 11.38
N GLN A 51 -12.02 15.57 11.75
CA GLN A 51 -11.89 16.92 11.17
C GLN A 51 -11.61 16.86 9.66
N ILE A 52 -10.63 16.05 9.25
CA ILE A 52 -10.29 15.86 7.82
C ILE A 52 -11.48 15.28 7.04
N ALA A 53 -12.24 14.36 7.64
CA ALA A 53 -13.44 13.82 7.02
C ALA A 53 -14.48 14.93 6.81
N TRP A 54 -14.73 15.75 7.82
CA TRP A 54 -15.66 16.87 7.72
C TRP A 54 -15.25 17.92 6.68
N GLU A 55 -13.95 18.23 6.57
CA GLU A 55 -13.45 19.13 5.52
C GLU A 55 -13.77 18.61 4.10
N ARG A 56 -13.76 17.29 3.92
CA ARG A 56 -13.98 16.65 2.62
C ARG A 56 -15.45 16.56 2.22
N VAL A 57 -16.37 16.35 3.17
CA VAL A 57 -17.79 16.10 2.84
C VAL A 57 -18.78 17.02 3.54
N GLY A 58 -18.34 17.87 4.48
CA GLY A 58 -19.22 18.66 5.34
C GLY A 58 -19.96 19.82 4.67
N THR A 59 -19.58 20.18 3.45
CA THR A 59 -20.29 21.18 2.64
C THR A 59 -20.78 20.55 1.33
N PRO A 60 -21.92 21.01 0.76
CA PRO A 60 -22.42 20.47 -0.51
C PRO A 60 -21.39 20.54 -1.65
N ALA A 61 -20.57 21.59 -1.68
CA ALA A 61 -19.51 21.73 -2.69
C ALA A 61 -18.37 20.72 -2.49
N ALA A 62 -17.88 20.58 -1.25
CA ALA A 62 -16.83 19.62 -0.92
C ALA A 62 -17.30 18.17 -1.13
N ARG A 63 -18.53 17.87 -0.69
CA ARG A 63 -19.18 16.57 -0.88
C ARG A 63 -19.27 16.19 -2.35
N ARG A 64 -19.82 17.08 -3.19
CA ARG A 64 -19.87 16.85 -4.65
C ARG A 64 -18.49 16.61 -5.25
N ALA A 65 -17.50 17.43 -4.90
CA ALA A 65 -16.14 17.25 -5.41
C ALA A 65 -15.52 15.91 -4.97
N TYR A 66 -15.78 15.50 -3.72
CA TYR A 66 -15.35 14.22 -3.20
C TYR A 66 -16.01 13.05 -3.95
N ASP A 67 -17.33 13.09 -4.11
CA ASP A 67 -18.14 12.02 -4.70
C ASP A 67 -17.85 11.84 -6.20
N THR A 68 -17.73 12.93 -6.97
CA THR A 68 -17.43 12.87 -8.41
C THR A 68 -15.96 12.62 -8.72
N GLY A 69 -15.10 12.53 -7.70
CA GLY A 69 -13.66 12.40 -7.87
C GLY A 69 -12.99 13.63 -8.51
N SER A 70 -13.71 14.73 -8.65
CA SER A 70 -13.17 15.99 -9.14
C SER A 70 -12.27 16.60 -8.07
N ARG A 71 -10.98 16.69 -8.33
CA ARG A 71 -10.06 17.42 -7.44
C ARG A 71 -10.54 18.87 -7.35
N PRO A 72 -10.79 19.44 -6.16
CA PRO A 72 -11.01 20.87 -6.07
C PRO A 72 -9.78 21.56 -6.66
N THR A 73 -9.98 22.41 -7.65
CA THR A 73 -8.97 23.33 -8.14
C THR A 73 -8.73 24.36 -7.03
N SER A 74 -7.95 23.99 -6.02
CA SER A 74 -7.40 24.94 -5.08
C SER A 74 -6.42 25.81 -5.85
N ALA A 75 -6.88 26.94 -6.38
CA ALA A 75 -6.02 27.99 -6.88
C ALA A 75 -5.43 28.75 -5.68
N PRO A 76 -4.11 28.80 -5.51
CA PRO A 76 -3.50 29.94 -4.83
C PRO A 76 -3.43 31.10 -5.83
N THR A 77 -4.05 32.21 -5.48
CA THR A 77 -3.83 33.50 -6.16
C THR A 77 -2.35 33.89 -6.04
N ALA A 78 -1.62 33.85 -7.15
CA ALA A 78 -0.40 34.60 -7.38
C ALA A 78 -0.29 34.95 -8.88
N PRO A 79 0.26 36.11 -9.25
CA PRO A 79 -0.02 36.75 -10.54
C PRO A 79 0.83 36.23 -11.71
N SER A 80 0.14 36.04 -12.84
CA SER A 80 0.55 36.35 -14.22
C SER A 80 2.04 36.30 -14.58
N GLY A 81 2.43 35.26 -15.33
CA GLY A 81 3.58 35.25 -16.23
C GLY A 81 3.51 34.02 -17.14
N GLY A 82 3.04 34.20 -18.37
CA GLY A 82 2.55 33.13 -19.24
C GLY A 82 3.58 32.18 -19.86
N SER A 83 3.11 30.98 -20.22
CA SER A 83 3.28 30.44 -21.57
C SER A 83 2.22 29.38 -21.85
N ASP A 84 1.66 29.43 -23.05
CA ASP A 84 0.66 28.52 -23.59
C ASP A 84 1.09 27.05 -23.55
N TRP A 85 0.25 26.19 -22.98
CA TRP A 85 0.06 24.83 -23.49
C TRP A 85 -1.43 24.50 -23.57
N ARG A 86 -1.84 24.24 -24.81
CA ARG A 86 -3.17 23.87 -25.30
C ARG A 86 -3.84 22.76 -24.49
N THR A 87 -5.15 22.94 -24.34
CA THR A 87 -6.23 21.98 -24.10
C THR A 87 -5.92 20.52 -24.46
N GLY A 88 -5.72 19.70 -23.42
CA GLY A 88 -5.84 18.25 -23.44
C GLY A 88 -6.94 17.80 -22.49
N SER A 89 -7.88 17.02 -23.00
CA SER A 89 -9.03 16.44 -22.31
C SER A 89 -8.64 15.68 -21.04
N ALA A 90 -9.44 15.84 -19.98
CA ALA A 90 -9.33 15.11 -18.71
C ALA A 90 -9.75 13.63 -18.86
N ARG A 91 -8.98 12.85 -19.63
CA ARG A 91 -9.14 11.39 -19.76
C ARG A 91 -7.92 10.56 -19.31
N ASP A 92 -6.83 11.20 -18.90
CA ASP A 92 -5.57 10.51 -18.59
C ASP A 92 -5.10 10.73 -17.15
N ALA A 93 -5.95 10.44 -16.16
CA ALA A 93 -5.53 10.42 -14.75
C ALA A 93 -5.01 9.04 -14.27
N TYR A 94 -5.04 8.02 -15.14
CA TYR A 94 -4.42 6.70 -14.91
C TYR A 94 -3.75 6.14 -16.18
N ALA A 95 -3.26 7.01 -17.07
CA ALA A 95 -2.28 6.61 -18.07
C ALA A 95 -0.89 6.73 -17.42
N PRO A 96 -0.06 5.67 -17.38
CA PRO A 96 1.31 5.84 -16.92
C PRO A 96 1.94 6.94 -17.78
N PRO A 97 2.66 7.92 -17.18
CA PRO A 97 3.33 8.95 -17.96
C PRO A 97 4.17 8.23 -19.01
N THR A 98 4.08 8.66 -20.28
CA THR A 98 4.94 8.13 -21.33
C THR A 98 6.37 8.27 -20.86
N ALA A 99 6.94 7.14 -20.43
CA ALA A 99 8.17 7.15 -19.65
C ALA A 99 9.24 7.79 -20.52
N ARG A 100 9.74 8.96 -20.10
CA ARG A 100 11.06 9.40 -20.55
C ARG A 100 11.95 8.19 -20.28
N ARG A 101 12.56 7.64 -21.33
CA ARG A 101 13.44 6.48 -21.20
C ARG A 101 14.62 6.91 -20.34
N ASP A 102 14.50 6.69 -19.03
CA ASP A 102 15.60 6.84 -18.10
C ASP A 102 16.64 5.80 -18.52
N SER A 103 17.78 6.27 -19.01
CA SER A 103 18.88 5.43 -19.47
C SER A 103 19.69 4.86 -18.31
N ARG A 104 19.35 5.21 -17.07
CA ARG A 104 19.98 4.63 -15.88
C ARG A 104 19.80 3.10 -15.88
N PRO A 105 20.88 2.34 -15.63
CA PRO A 105 20.78 0.90 -15.45
C PRO A 105 19.80 0.57 -14.30
N ARG A 106 18.77 -0.22 -14.59
CA ARG A 106 17.75 -0.67 -13.61
C ARG A 106 18.08 -2.03 -13.02
N ALA A 107 17.39 -2.40 -11.94
CA ALA A 107 17.48 -3.73 -11.37
C ALA A 107 17.00 -4.79 -12.39
N ARG A 108 17.56 -6.01 -12.26
CA ARG A 108 17.01 -7.17 -12.98
C ARG A 108 15.73 -7.61 -12.27
N SER A 109 14.62 -7.73 -12.99
CA SER A 109 13.32 -8.08 -12.42
C SER A 109 12.74 -9.30 -13.13
N HIS A 110 12.11 -10.18 -12.36
CA HIS A 110 11.47 -11.41 -12.80
C HIS A 110 10.08 -11.54 -12.14
N GLY A 111 9.11 -12.11 -12.84
CA GLY A 111 7.72 -12.18 -12.37
C GLY A 111 6.92 -10.92 -12.70
N HIS A 112 5.66 -10.89 -12.26
CA HIS A 112 4.71 -9.80 -12.54
C HIS A 112 4.22 -9.18 -11.23
N PRO A 113 4.85 -8.11 -10.71
CA PRO A 113 4.45 -7.55 -9.42
C PRO A 113 2.99 -7.06 -9.47
N GLY A 114 2.22 -7.45 -8.45
CA GLY A 114 0.81 -7.08 -8.31
C GLY A 114 -0.13 -7.83 -9.25
N GLY A 115 0.38 -8.74 -10.08
CA GLY A 115 -0.42 -9.44 -11.09
C GLY A 115 -1.53 -10.26 -10.43
N ARG A 116 -1.15 -11.13 -9.49
CA ARG A 116 -2.11 -11.96 -8.77
C ARG A 116 -3.09 -11.13 -7.93
N SER A 117 -2.59 -10.11 -7.25
CA SER A 117 -3.38 -9.21 -6.41
C SER A 117 -4.41 -8.42 -7.24
N ARG A 118 -4.02 -7.94 -8.42
CA ARG A 118 -4.94 -7.28 -9.39
C ARG A 118 -6.02 -8.21 -9.89
N GLU A 119 -5.67 -9.44 -10.25
CA GLU A 119 -6.67 -10.41 -10.72
C GLU A 119 -7.73 -10.68 -9.65
N VAL A 120 -7.31 -10.84 -8.39
CA VAL A 120 -8.22 -11.04 -7.26
C VAL A 120 -9.11 -9.81 -7.05
N PHE A 121 -8.54 -8.60 -7.12
CA PHE A 121 -9.32 -7.36 -7.06
C PHE A 121 -10.36 -7.28 -8.19
N LEU A 122 -9.96 -7.47 -9.45
CA LEU A 122 -10.84 -7.35 -10.62
C LEU A 122 -11.96 -8.40 -10.59
N ALA A 123 -11.68 -9.61 -10.10
CA ALA A 123 -12.69 -10.64 -9.91
C ALA A 123 -13.71 -10.24 -8.84
N ALA A 124 -13.24 -9.77 -7.68
CA ALA A 124 -14.10 -9.34 -6.57
C ALA A 124 -14.96 -8.13 -6.94
N GLU A 125 -14.37 -7.14 -7.63
CA GLU A 125 -15.10 -5.96 -8.11
C GLU A 125 -16.19 -6.35 -9.11
N ARG A 126 -15.87 -7.22 -10.08
CA ARG A 126 -16.83 -7.68 -11.08
C ARG A 126 -17.99 -8.47 -10.46
N GLU A 127 -17.70 -9.29 -9.45
CA GLU A 127 -18.75 -9.99 -8.70
C GLU A 127 -19.66 -9.01 -7.96
N TRP A 128 -19.07 -7.97 -7.35
CA TRP A 128 -19.80 -6.96 -6.59
C TRP A 128 -20.66 -6.04 -7.46
N VAL A 129 -20.12 -5.52 -8.56
CA VAL A 129 -20.87 -4.68 -9.52
C VAL A 129 -21.97 -5.51 -10.20
N GLY A 130 -21.71 -6.79 -10.42
CA GLY A 130 -22.61 -7.71 -11.08
C GLY A 130 -22.04 -8.18 -12.42
N LEU A 131 -22.06 -9.50 -12.64
CA LEU A 131 -21.43 -10.15 -13.80
C LEU A 131 -21.99 -9.69 -15.17
N GLY A 132 -23.16 -9.06 -15.20
CA GLY A 132 -23.85 -8.61 -16.42
C GLY A 132 -23.66 -7.13 -16.78
N ASP A 133 -23.16 -6.31 -15.86
CA ASP A 133 -23.00 -4.87 -16.08
C ASP A 133 -21.56 -4.57 -16.56
N PRO A 134 -21.40 -3.85 -17.68
CA PRO A 134 -20.07 -3.51 -18.17
C PRO A 134 -19.42 -2.48 -17.23
N ILE A 135 -18.25 -2.84 -16.71
CA ILE A 135 -17.34 -1.90 -16.04
C ILE A 135 -16.47 -1.26 -17.12
N GLU A 136 -16.68 0.04 -17.39
CA GLU A 136 -15.90 0.80 -18.38
C GLU A 136 -14.46 1.03 -17.90
N ASP A 137 -14.30 1.47 -16.66
CA ASP A 137 -13.00 1.62 -15.99
C ASP A 137 -13.05 1.02 -14.57
N PRO A 138 -12.41 -0.14 -14.33
CA PRO A 138 -12.35 -0.79 -13.01
C PRO A 138 -11.49 -0.02 -11.99
N TYR A 139 -10.83 1.06 -12.40
CA TYR A 139 -10.03 1.90 -11.51
C TYR A 139 -10.65 3.29 -11.32
N ASP A 140 -11.89 3.50 -11.80
CA ASP A 140 -12.58 4.77 -11.64
C ASP A 140 -12.66 5.14 -10.14
N PRO A 141 -12.15 6.32 -9.72
CA PRO A 141 -12.10 6.67 -8.31
C PRO A 141 -13.47 6.78 -7.63
N SER A 142 -14.55 7.04 -8.37
CA SER A 142 -15.90 7.07 -7.80
C SER A 142 -16.42 5.65 -7.56
N LEU A 143 -16.20 4.74 -8.51
CA LEU A 143 -16.50 3.31 -8.37
C LEU A 143 -15.76 2.72 -7.18
N ILE A 144 -14.42 2.88 -7.14
CA ILE A 144 -13.58 2.37 -6.06
C ILE A 144 -14.06 2.88 -4.70
N ARG A 145 -14.36 4.18 -4.55
CA ARG A 145 -14.82 4.71 -3.25
C ARG A 145 -16.17 4.16 -2.80
N SER A 146 -17.04 3.83 -3.73
CA SER A 146 -18.34 3.23 -3.44
C SER A 146 -18.24 1.74 -3.12
N ALA A 147 -17.12 1.09 -3.45
CA ALA A 147 -16.92 -0.32 -3.22
C ALA A 147 -16.81 -0.66 -1.71
N PRO A 148 -17.30 -1.84 -1.30
CA PRO A 148 -17.06 -2.39 0.03
C PRO A 148 -15.60 -2.32 0.43
N ARG A 149 -15.35 -2.09 1.71
CA ARG A 149 -13.99 -1.91 2.26
C ARG A 149 -13.04 -3.05 1.91
N PHE A 150 -13.50 -4.29 1.88
CA PHE A 150 -12.67 -5.44 1.51
C PHE A 150 -12.19 -5.38 0.04
N ILE A 151 -13.01 -4.89 -0.90
CA ILE A 151 -12.63 -4.74 -2.31
C ILE A 151 -11.59 -3.63 -2.46
N ARG A 152 -11.81 -2.51 -1.78
CA ARG A 152 -10.85 -1.40 -1.75
C ARG A 152 -9.51 -1.81 -1.16
N ARG A 153 -9.53 -2.70 -0.15
CA ARG A 153 -8.33 -3.31 0.43
C ARG A 153 -7.57 -4.16 -0.60
N LEU A 154 -8.26 -4.99 -1.38
CA LEU A 154 -7.61 -5.79 -2.44
C LEU A 154 -6.89 -4.91 -3.47
N LEU A 155 -7.49 -3.78 -3.88
CA LEU A 155 -6.81 -2.82 -4.74
C LEU A 155 -5.62 -2.16 -4.03
N GLY A 156 -5.78 -1.81 -2.74
CA GLY A 156 -4.71 -1.26 -1.91
C GLY A 156 -3.50 -2.19 -1.84
N GLU A 157 -3.72 -3.49 -1.64
CA GLU A 157 -2.68 -4.53 -1.63
C GLU A 157 -1.96 -4.61 -3.00
N ALA A 158 -2.71 -4.66 -4.11
CA ALA A 158 -2.12 -4.65 -5.45
C ALA A 158 -1.24 -3.42 -5.72
N LEU A 159 -1.74 -2.22 -5.37
CA LEU A 159 -1.00 -0.97 -5.54
C LEU A 159 0.21 -0.87 -4.60
N ALA A 160 0.11 -1.40 -3.38
CA ALA A 160 1.22 -1.42 -2.42
C ALA A 160 2.37 -2.28 -2.94
N GLU A 161 2.04 -3.45 -3.48
CA GLU A 161 2.97 -4.37 -4.12
C GLU A 161 3.67 -3.71 -5.33
N GLU A 162 2.92 -3.11 -6.25
CA GLU A 162 3.50 -2.43 -7.41
C GLU A 162 4.37 -1.23 -7.06
N ALA A 163 3.95 -0.45 -6.06
CA ALA A 163 4.73 0.68 -5.59
C ALA A 163 6.07 0.21 -5.00
N THR A 164 6.06 -0.93 -4.30
CA THR A 164 7.27 -1.57 -3.76
C THR A 164 8.16 -2.05 -4.90
N ALA A 165 7.58 -2.72 -5.90
CA ALA A 165 8.29 -3.16 -7.10
C ALA A 165 8.94 -2.00 -7.86
N SER A 166 8.26 -0.86 -7.99
CA SER A 166 8.81 0.35 -8.61
C SER A 166 10.04 0.86 -7.87
N ILE A 167 10.00 0.89 -6.52
CA ILE A 167 11.12 1.35 -5.71
C ILE A 167 12.34 0.45 -5.93
N VAL A 168 12.17 -0.87 -5.84
CA VAL A 168 13.29 -1.82 -5.96
C VAL A 168 13.81 -1.92 -7.39
N ALA A 169 12.98 -1.68 -8.40
CA ALA A 169 13.40 -1.61 -9.81
C ALA A 169 14.38 -0.45 -10.08
N ASP A 170 14.18 0.67 -9.39
CA ASP A 170 14.98 1.89 -9.55
C ASP A 170 16.27 1.90 -8.70
N MET A 171 16.52 0.86 -7.90
CA MET A 171 17.73 0.74 -7.06
C MET A 171 19.02 0.40 -7.85
N GLY A 172 18.91 0.13 -9.15
CA GLY A 172 20.05 -0.02 -10.05
C GLY A 172 20.53 -1.45 -10.30
N MET A 173 21.55 -1.58 -11.16
CA MET A 173 21.97 -2.87 -11.75
C MET A 173 22.54 -3.91 -10.79
N GLY A 174 22.91 -3.51 -9.57
CA GLY A 174 23.39 -4.41 -8.51
C GLY A 174 22.28 -5.23 -7.87
N VAL A 175 21.02 -4.89 -8.14
CA VAL A 175 19.84 -5.51 -7.55
C VAL A 175 19.22 -6.52 -8.52
N THR A 176 18.78 -7.65 -7.98
CA THR A 176 17.95 -8.62 -8.70
C THR A 176 16.70 -8.90 -7.87
N VAL A 177 15.53 -8.85 -8.50
CA VAL A 177 14.23 -8.96 -7.85
C VAL A 177 13.41 -10.05 -8.53
N TRP A 178 12.71 -10.83 -7.71
CA TRP A 178 11.67 -11.76 -8.14
C TRP A 178 10.36 -11.31 -7.48
N HIS A 179 9.28 -11.25 -8.25
CA HIS A 179 7.95 -10.81 -7.82
C HIS A 179 6.95 -11.96 -7.91
N ASP A 180 5.92 -11.96 -7.08
CA ASP A 180 4.83 -12.94 -7.07
C ASP A 180 5.33 -14.40 -6.99
N LEU A 181 6.12 -14.72 -5.96
CA LEU A 181 6.66 -16.08 -5.80
C LEU A 181 5.63 -17.02 -5.16
N ASP A 182 5.54 -18.24 -5.67
CA ASP A 182 4.72 -19.32 -5.10
C ASP A 182 5.30 -19.83 -3.77
N ALA A 183 4.58 -19.57 -2.67
CA ALA A 183 4.89 -20.05 -1.33
C ALA A 183 4.12 -21.33 -0.97
N GLY A 184 3.49 -22.00 -1.94
CA GLY A 184 2.73 -23.23 -1.77
C GLY A 184 1.47 -23.01 -0.93
N ALA A 185 1.31 -23.82 0.13
CA ALA A 185 0.14 -23.71 1.01
C ALA A 185 0.06 -22.39 1.79
N GLU A 186 1.15 -21.62 1.84
CA GLU A 186 1.19 -20.30 2.49
C GLU A 186 0.78 -19.17 1.53
N GLY A 187 0.40 -19.47 0.28
CA GLY A 187 -0.02 -18.49 -0.71
C GLY A 187 1.16 -18.00 -1.56
N LYS A 188 1.35 -16.68 -1.61
CA LYS A 188 2.45 -16.06 -2.35
C LYS A 188 3.38 -15.30 -1.41
N LEU A 189 4.60 -15.03 -1.87
CA LEU A 189 5.50 -14.03 -1.29
C LEU A 189 5.68 -12.93 -2.33
N ASP A 190 5.29 -11.70 -2.00
CA ASP A 190 5.26 -10.61 -2.97
C ASP A 190 6.60 -10.39 -3.65
N HIS A 191 7.68 -10.20 -2.88
CA HIS A 191 8.99 -9.95 -3.46
C HIS A 191 10.15 -10.66 -2.74
N VAL A 192 11.13 -11.05 -3.54
CA VAL A 192 12.46 -11.41 -3.09
C VAL A 192 13.48 -10.47 -3.72
N VAL A 193 14.26 -9.78 -2.89
CA VAL A 193 15.25 -8.78 -3.34
C VAL A 193 16.65 -9.25 -2.96
N LEU A 194 17.49 -9.50 -3.97
CA LEU A 194 18.89 -9.85 -3.82
C LEU A 194 19.79 -8.67 -4.15
N MET A 195 20.68 -8.34 -3.21
CA MET A 195 21.66 -7.27 -3.33
C MET A 195 22.98 -7.72 -2.69
N PRO A 196 24.10 -6.99 -2.89
CA PRO A 196 25.35 -7.28 -2.20
C PRO A 196 25.24 -7.32 -0.67
N SER A 197 24.31 -6.54 -0.11
CA SER A 197 24.05 -6.45 1.34
C SER A 197 23.21 -7.61 1.89
N GLY A 198 22.51 -8.38 1.04
CA GLY A 198 21.68 -9.47 1.53
C GLY A 198 20.59 -9.94 0.58
N LEU A 199 19.88 -10.99 1.01
CA LEU A 199 18.66 -11.49 0.40
C LEU A 199 17.46 -11.22 1.30
N TRP A 200 16.47 -10.50 0.79
CA TRP A 200 15.33 -10.02 1.57
C TRP A 200 14.03 -10.59 1.05
N ALA A 201 13.16 -11.04 1.96
CA ALA A 201 11.77 -11.40 1.68
C ALA A 201 10.87 -10.22 2.06
N LEU A 202 9.99 -9.79 1.16
CA LEU A 202 9.13 -8.63 1.36
C LEU A 202 7.68 -9.06 1.12
N GLU A 203 6.78 -8.54 1.95
CA GLU A 203 5.35 -8.45 1.68
C GLU A 203 4.96 -6.98 1.74
N SER A 204 4.08 -6.57 0.84
CA SER A 204 3.61 -5.20 0.70
C SER A 204 2.13 -5.13 1.04
N ILE A 205 1.79 -4.41 2.10
CA ILE A 205 0.46 -4.49 2.68
C ILE A 205 -0.10 -3.12 3.03
N ASP A 206 -1.40 -2.97 2.78
CA ASP A 206 -2.13 -1.75 3.02
C ASP A 206 -3.44 -2.04 3.75
N TRP A 207 -3.44 -1.82 5.06
CA TRP A 207 -4.63 -2.03 5.90
C TRP A 207 -5.61 -0.85 5.84
N GLY A 208 -5.29 0.27 5.17
CA GLY A 208 -6.17 1.45 5.13
C GLY A 208 -6.30 2.19 6.47
N GLY A 209 -5.25 2.11 7.30
CA GLY A 209 -5.21 2.76 8.60
C GLY A 209 -3.88 2.58 9.33
N PRO A 210 -3.68 3.33 10.42
CA PRO A 210 -2.47 3.23 11.23
C PRO A 210 -2.40 1.88 11.95
N VAL A 211 -1.18 1.37 12.08
CA VAL A 211 -0.85 0.12 12.76
C VAL A 211 0.32 0.30 13.70
N ARG A 212 0.49 -0.64 14.62
CA ARG A 212 1.63 -0.71 15.53
C ARG A 212 2.06 -2.16 15.73
N VAL A 213 3.26 -2.37 16.27
CA VAL A 213 3.73 -3.69 16.67
C VAL A 213 3.48 -3.92 18.15
N GLU A 214 2.77 -5.01 18.48
CA GLU A 214 2.55 -5.49 19.84
C GLU A 214 2.80 -6.99 19.93
N HIS A 215 3.47 -7.42 20.99
CA HIS A 215 3.72 -8.85 21.26
C HIS A 215 4.31 -9.65 20.06
N GLY A 216 5.10 -8.98 19.22
CA GLY A 216 5.74 -9.61 18.05
C GLY A 216 4.85 -9.71 16.82
N GLU A 217 3.74 -8.97 16.76
CA GLU A 217 2.81 -8.97 15.64
C GLU A 217 2.32 -7.55 15.31
N VAL A 218 1.84 -7.33 14.09
CA VAL A 218 1.16 -6.08 13.71
C VAL A 218 -0.28 -6.09 14.22
N VAL A 219 -0.71 -4.97 14.78
CA VAL A 219 -2.07 -4.74 15.27
C VAL A 219 -2.57 -3.37 14.82
N GLY A 220 -3.87 -3.27 14.55
CA GLY A 220 -4.54 -2.05 14.15
C GLY A 220 -6.04 -2.25 14.09
N GLU A 221 -6.79 -1.16 14.13
CA GLU A 221 -8.27 -1.18 14.07
C GLU A 221 -8.80 -1.74 12.75
N THR A 222 -7.96 -1.68 11.72
CA THR A 222 -8.31 -2.02 10.35
C THR A 222 -7.95 -3.45 9.97
N LEU A 223 -7.19 -4.16 10.80
CA LEU A 223 -6.82 -5.57 10.57
C LEU A 223 -8.03 -6.47 10.81
N GLU A 224 -8.12 -7.55 10.04
CA GLU A 224 -9.17 -8.54 10.23
C GLU A 224 -8.95 -9.36 11.52
N PRO A 225 -10.02 -9.83 12.19
CA PRO A 225 -9.88 -10.66 13.37
C PRO A 225 -9.05 -11.92 13.11
N GLY A 226 -7.92 -12.04 13.81
CA GLY A 226 -7.02 -13.19 13.71
C GLY A 226 -5.95 -13.09 12.62
N GLU A 227 -5.91 -12.00 11.85
CA GLU A 227 -4.83 -11.68 10.92
C GLU A 227 -3.47 -11.67 11.68
N ARG A 228 -2.44 -12.29 11.08
CA ARG A 228 -1.10 -12.39 11.69
C ARG A 228 -0.01 -12.06 10.65
N PRO A 229 0.12 -10.79 10.22
CA PRO A 229 0.96 -10.42 9.08
C PRO A 229 2.43 -10.83 9.20
N VAL A 230 3.03 -10.66 10.38
CA VAL A 230 4.44 -11.04 10.61
C VAL A 230 4.58 -12.56 10.52
N LYS A 231 3.65 -13.30 11.13
CA LYS A 231 3.69 -14.77 11.10
C LYS A 231 3.49 -15.31 9.69
N GLU A 232 2.59 -14.71 8.92
CA GLU A 232 2.31 -15.02 7.52
C GLU A 232 3.55 -14.80 6.65
N LEU A 233 4.16 -13.60 6.71
CA LEU A 233 5.44 -13.32 6.04
C LEU A 233 6.54 -14.32 6.42
N VAL A 234 6.66 -14.66 7.71
CA VAL A 234 7.66 -15.64 8.16
C VAL A 234 7.40 -17.02 7.57
N ARG A 235 6.14 -17.43 7.45
CA ARG A 235 5.76 -18.72 6.87
C ARG A 235 5.99 -18.75 5.36
N ALA A 236 5.54 -17.73 4.62
CA ALA A 236 5.77 -17.60 3.18
C ALA A 236 7.27 -17.61 2.85
N ALA A 237 8.06 -16.77 3.54
CA ALA A 237 9.52 -16.76 3.39
C ALA A 237 10.18 -18.11 3.74
N ARG A 238 9.67 -18.84 4.75
CA ARG A 238 10.17 -20.19 5.07
C ARG A 238 9.81 -21.21 4.01
N ALA A 239 8.65 -21.11 3.39
CA ALA A 239 8.24 -21.98 2.29
C ALA A 239 9.16 -21.78 1.09
N VAL A 240 9.37 -20.54 0.65
CA VAL A 240 10.30 -20.20 -0.43
C VAL A 240 11.73 -20.64 -0.09
N GLN A 241 12.21 -20.38 1.13
CA GLN A 241 13.54 -20.85 1.57
C GLN A 241 13.69 -22.38 1.49
N LYS A 242 12.65 -23.17 1.81
CA LYS A 242 12.71 -24.64 1.70
C LYS A 242 12.81 -25.08 0.24
N GLN A 243 12.07 -24.42 -0.66
CA GLN A 243 12.09 -24.73 -2.09
C GLN A 243 13.45 -24.40 -2.72
N THR A 244 14.01 -23.22 -2.40
CA THR A 244 15.24 -22.71 -3.03
C THR A 244 16.51 -23.14 -2.31
N ARG A 245 16.39 -23.57 -1.05
CA ARG A 245 17.50 -23.84 -0.11
C ARG A 245 18.37 -22.62 0.20
N VAL A 246 17.90 -21.41 -0.09
CA VAL A 246 18.61 -20.16 0.21
C VAL A 246 18.01 -19.49 1.44
N ARG A 247 18.88 -19.08 2.38
CA ARG A 247 18.46 -18.38 3.60
C ARG A 247 18.29 -16.89 3.35
N PHE A 248 17.18 -16.33 3.81
CA PHE A 248 16.96 -14.89 3.83
C PHE A 248 17.77 -14.21 4.94
N THR A 249 18.39 -13.08 4.59
CA THR A 249 19.00 -12.13 5.51
C THR A 249 17.96 -11.51 6.43
N GLY A 250 16.81 -11.11 5.88
CA GLY A 250 15.76 -10.44 6.63
C GLY A 250 14.39 -10.54 5.95
N ARG A 251 13.37 -10.05 6.67
CA ARG A 251 11.95 -10.07 6.28
C ARG A 251 11.36 -8.70 6.52
N LEU A 252 10.73 -8.10 5.52
CA LEU A 252 10.18 -6.75 5.60
C LEU A 252 8.67 -6.80 5.31
N LEU A 253 7.88 -6.20 6.19
CA LEU A 253 6.52 -5.75 5.88
C LEU A 253 6.63 -4.30 5.40
N VAL A 254 6.39 -4.07 4.12
CA VAL A 254 6.42 -2.74 3.52
C VAL A 254 5.01 -2.15 3.57
N VAL A 255 4.88 -1.00 4.21
CA VAL A 255 3.57 -0.40 4.53
C VAL A 255 3.51 1.04 4.02
N PRO A 256 2.32 1.58 3.69
CA PRO A 256 2.17 2.99 3.38
C PRO A 256 2.75 3.90 4.47
N ASP A 257 3.24 5.07 4.08
CA ASP A 257 3.85 6.03 5.01
C ASP A 257 2.87 6.51 6.09
N SER A 258 1.58 6.50 5.79
CA SER A 258 0.49 6.82 6.72
C SER A 258 0.20 5.71 7.74
N ALA A 259 0.72 4.49 7.53
CA ALA A 259 0.41 3.35 8.38
C ALA A 259 1.26 3.35 9.67
N VAL A 260 2.45 3.97 9.68
CA VAL A 260 3.36 3.95 10.84
C VAL A 260 4.10 5.27 11.04
N ASP A 261 4.30 5.65 12.30
CA ASP A 261 4.92 6.92 12.68
C ASP A 261 6.46 6.90 12.71
N VAL A 262 7.11 5.78 12.38
CA VAL A 262 8.57 5.65 12.28
C VAL A 262 8.97 4.94 10.99
N ASP A 263 10.14 5.25 10.44
CA ASP A 263 10.61 4.66 9.17
C ASP A 263 10.77 3.14 9.25
N VAL A 264 11.22 2.64 10.40
CA VAL A 264 11.49 1.23 10.65
C VAL A 264 11.06 0.87 12.08
N GLN A 265 10.25 -0.17 12.22
CA GLN A 265 9.91 -0.78 13.50
C GLN A 265 10.39 -2.23 13.53
N LEU A 266 11.14 -2.58 14.57
CA LEU A 266 11.65 -3.94 14.79
C LEU A 266 10.54 -4.84 15.36
N VAL A 267 10.40 -6.04 14.81
CA VAL A 267 9.50 -7.06 15.37
C VAL A 267 10.33 -8.15 16.05
N GLY A 268 10.19 -8.28 17.37
CA GLY A 268 10.93 -9.25 18.18
C GLY A 268 12.24 -8.70 18.78
N PRO A 269 13.20 -9.55 19.16
CA PRO A 269 14.40 -9.13 19.87
C PRO A 269 15.32 -8.24 19.01
N GLN A 270 15.88 -7.18 19.59
CA GLN A 270 16.75 -6.24 18.85
C GLN A 270 17.96 -6.90 18.18
N ARG A 271 18.59 -7.89 18.83
CA ARG A 271 19.78 -8.57 18.27
C ARG A 271 19.48 -9.48 17.09
N LYS A 272 18.25 -9.99 17.01
CA LYS A 272 17.83 -10.92 15.95
C LYS A 272 16.34 -10.72 15.68
N PRO A 273 15.99 -9.63 14.97
CA PRO A 273 14.60 -9.33 14.66
C PRO A 273 13.97 -10.46 13.85
N THR A 274 12.69 -10.71 14.09
CA THR A 274 11.90 -11.69 13.32
C THR A 274 11.54 -11.12 11.96
N ALA A 275 11.15 -9.85 11.95
CA ALA A 275 10.83 -9.05 10.77
C ALA A 275 11.01 -7.56 11.10
N PHE A 276 10.86 -6.72 10.08
CA PHE A 276 10.81 -5.26 10.19
C PHE A 276 9.52 -4.77 9.54
N VAL A 277 8.84 -3.82 10.17
CA VAL A 277 7.79 -3.03 9.51
C VAL A 277 8.44 -1.75 9.01
N VAL A 278 8.33 -1.49 7.71
CA VAL A 278 9.11 -0.44 7.02
C VAL A 278 8.16 0.47 6.26
N ARG A 279 8.26 1.79 6.49
CA ARG A 279 7.58 2.76 5.62
C ARG A 279 8.09 2.60 4.20
N ARG A 280 7.17 2.56 3.24
CA ARG A 280 7.49 2.42 1.82
C ARG A 280 8.53 3.45 1.35
N SER A 281 8.42 4.72 1.76
CA SER A 281 9.43 5.74 1.40
C SER A 281 10.83 5.48 1.96
N ALA A 282 10.95 4.77 3.09
CA ALA A 282 12.22 4.42 3.70
C ALA A 282 12.83 3.12 3.12
N LEU A 283 12.10 2.36 2.31
CA LEU A 283 12.51 1.03 1.84
C LEU A 283 13.88 1.01 1.17
N GLY A 284 14.14 1.94 0.25
CA GLY A 284 15.42 2.01 -0.45
C GLY A 284 16.60 2.25 0.51
N GLN A 285 16.41 3.09 1.53
CA GLN A 285 17.43 3.36 2.56
C GLN A 285 17.66 2.14 3.47
N VAL A 286 16.59 1.42 3.82
CA VAL A 286 16.68 0.20 4.64
C VAL A 286 17.48 -0.87 3.92
N LEU A 287 17.14 -1.15 2.66
CA LEU A 287 17.82 -2.15 1.85
C LEU A 287 19.30 -1.76 1.60
N ASN A 288 19.59 -0.48 1.38
CA ASN A 288 20.95 0.01 1.08
C ASN A 288 21.91 0.12 2.27
N GLY A 289 21.49 -0.08 3.52
CA GLY A 289 22.47 -0.32 4.59
C GLY A 289 22.27 0.34 5.95
N VAL A 290 21.14 1.00 6.25
CA VAL A 290 20.95 1.52 7.63
C VAL A 290 20.71 0.39 8.64
N TRP A 291 20.18 -0.74 8.19
CA TRP A 291 19.81 -1.88 9.05
C TRP A 291 20.19 -3.25 8.48
N SER A 292 21.04 -3.29 7.44
CA SER A 292 21.50 -4.56 6.88
C SER A 292 22.49 -5.24 7.83
N PRO A 293 22.25 -6.49 8.26
CA PRO A 293 23.25 -7.23 9.02
C PRO A 293 24.55 -7.35 8.19
N GLU A 294 25.70 -7.24 8.84
CA GLU A 294 27.00 -7.46 8.19
C GLU A 294 27.08 -8.92 7.70
N GLY A 295 27.28 -9.10 6.39
CA GLY A 295 27.47 -10.39 5.77
C GLY A 295 27.43 -10.31 4.25
N ALA A 296 28.55 -10.60 3.60
CA ALA A 296 28.58 -10.72 2.15
C ALA A 296 27.79 -11.96 1.71
N VAL A 297 26.78 -11.77 0.88
CA VAL A 297 26.10 -12.88 0.18
C VAL A 297 26.81 -13.12 -1.14
N ASP A 298 27.03 -14.39 -1.50
CA ASP A 298 27.42 -14.73 -2.88
C ASP A 298 26.23 -14.47 -3.81
N VAL A 299 26.18 -13.26 -4.35
CA VAL A 299 25.10 -12.79 -5.23
C VAL A 299 25.00 -13.67 -6.48
N PHE A 300 26.09 -14.25 -6.97
CA PHE A 300 26.07 -15.06 -8.18
C PHE A 300 25.47 -16.43 -7.90
N GLU A 301 25.94 -17.12 -6.86
CA GLU A 301 25.41 -18.42 -6.45
C GLU A 301 23.92 -18.31 -6.08
N VAL A 302 23.56 -17.32 -5.26
CA VAL A 302 22.17 -17.12 -4.82
C VAL A 302 21.26 -16.79 -6.00
N ARG A 303 21.70 -15.91 -6.92
CA ARG A 303 20.91 -15.59 -8.12
C ARG A 303 20.67 -16.83 -8.96
N ASP A 304 21.72 -17.61 -9.25
CA ASP A 304 21.59 -18.83 -10.06
C ASP A 304 20.63 -19.84 -9.41
N ARG A 305 20.74 -20.02 -8.08
CA ARG A 305 19.84 -20.87 -7.31
C ARG A 305 18.39 -20.43 -7.40
N LEU A 306 18.12 -19.15 -7.16
CA LEU A 306 16.76 -18.61 -7.23
C LEU A 306 16.21 -18.75 -8.64
N GLN A 307 16.96 -18.35 -9.67
CA GLN A 307 16.52 -18.40 -11.06
C GLN A 307 16.09 -19.80 -11.52
N GLN A 308 16.74 -20.86 -11.01
CA GLN A 308 16.45 -22.24 -11.38
C GLN A 308 15.28 -22.86 -10.59
N THR A 309 14.93 -22.31 -9.42
CA THR A 309 14.06 -23.00 -8.45
C THR A 309 12.77 -22.27 -8.12
N VAL A 310 12.76 -20.93 -8.22
CA VAL A 310 11.55 -20.16 -7.92
C VAL A 310 10.44 -20.45 -8.93
N ARG A 311 9.21 -20.37 -8.45
CA ARG A 311 7.99 -20.44 -9.25
C ARG A 311 7.20 -19.17 -9.00
N PHE A 312 6.44 -18.75 -10.00
CA PHE A 312 5.60 -17.57 -9.93
C PHE A 312 4.13 -17.98 -9.90
N VAL A 313 3.29 -17.13 -9.28
CA VAL A 313 1.82 -17.26 -9.27
C VAL A 313 1.15 -16.39 -10.33
#